data_AF-T1CBY2-F1
#
_entry.id   AF-T1CBY2-F1
#
_cell.length_a   1.000
_cell.length_b   1.000
_cell.length_c   1.000
_cell.angle_alpha   90.00
_cell.angle_beta   90.00
_cell.angle_gamma   90.00
#
_symmetry.space_group_name_H-M   'P 1'
#
loop_
_entity.id
_entity.type
_entity.pdbx_description
1 polymer ?
#
loop_
_entity_poly.entity_id
_entity_poly.type
_entity_poly.pdbx_seq_one_letter_code
_entity_poly.pdbx_strand_id
1 'polypeptide(L)'
;VEDGREKDPETIKIGDMPVMIRSKVCTLSGNKLDSYIEKNNGPINATRKEKLQYIGEDPEDSGGYFIISGSERVIVSLEDLAPNKILVEFDEKYDNRVEVAKVFSQTGGYRALTSIEKSSEGIINVSIPSVAGTVPLVILMKALGMEKDNEIHESIFSIIEMDPIIYANLEDSRNPKIFPPNGVITSADAIAYLEKRFAAGQAKEFREK
;
A
#
# COMPACT_ATOMS: atom_id res chain seq x y z
N VAL A 1 31.87 -7.63 -7.18
CA VAL A 1 32.67 -8.55 -8.00
C VAL A 1 33.50 -7.72 -8.95
N GLU A 2 34.81 -7.73 -8.78
CA GLU A 2 35.79 -7.17 -9.71
C GLU A 2 36.65 -8.35 -10.17
N ASP A 3 36.86 -8.51 -11.48
CA ASP A 3 37.62 -9.64 -12.07
C ASP A 3 37.16 -11.04 -11.61
N GLY A 4 35.86 -11.26 -11.47
CA GLY A 4 35.29 -12.58 -11.19
C GLY A 4 35.57 -13.13 -9.79
N ARG A 5 36.10 -12.31 -8.87
CA ARG A 5 36.26 -12.65 -7.45
C ARG A 5 35.32 -11.79 -6.60
N GLU A 6 34.62 -12.42 -5.66
CA GLU A 6 33.92 -11.68 -4.60
C GLU A 6 34.98 -11.07 -3.67
N LYS A 7 34.92 -9.75 -3.51
CA LYS A 7 35.73 -9.01 -2.55
C LYS A 7 35.15 -9.24 -1.15
N ASP A 8 36.00 -9.20 -0.14
CA ASP A 8 35.55 -9.19 1.25
C ASP A 8 34.61 -7.99 1.50
N PRO A 9 33.57 -8.15 2.35
CA PRO A 9 32.63 -7.08 2.63
C PRO A 9 33.32 -5.90 3.30
N GLU A 10 33.19 -4.72 2.69
CA GLU A 10 33.71 -3.45 3.23
C GLU A 10 32.59 -2.67 3.92
N THR A 11 32.87 -2.10 5.10
CA THR A 11 31.91 -1.22 5.80
C THR A 11 32.03 0.21 5.28
N ILE A 12 30.96 0.73 4.69
CA ILE A 12 30.92 2.08 4.11
C ILE A 12 29.93 2.96 4.90
N LYS A 13 30.33 4.19 5.25
CA LYS A 13 29.44 5.18 5.85
C LYS A 13 28.48 5.73 4.79
N ILE A 14 27.18 5.58 5.01
CA ILE A 14 26.13 6.13 4.13
C ILE A 14 25.75 7.57 4.53
N GLY A 15 25.70 7.87 5.83
CA GLY A 15 25.28 9.18 6.35
C GLY A 15 25.09 9.16 7.86
N ASP A 16 24.50 10.24 8.39
CA ASP A 16 24.13 10.36 9.80
C ASP A 16 22.61 10.31 9.95
N MET A 17 22.12 9.53 10.92
CA MET A 17 20.69 9.36 11.18
C MET A 17 20.36 9.94 12.56
N PRO A 18 19.34 10.81 12.69
CA PRO A 18 18.90 11.29 13.99
C PRO A 18 18.50 10.15 14.91
N VAL A 19 18.94 10.23 16.16
CA VAL A 19 18.63 9.24 17.19
C VAL A 19 17.61 9.81 18.17
N MET A 20 16.51 9.09 18.37
CA MET A 20 15.49 9.45 19.36
C MET A 20 16.07 9.33 20.77
N ILE A 21 15.85 10.36 21.59
CA ILE A 21 16.29 10.42 22.99
C ILE A 21 15.67 9.27 23.78
N ARG A 22 16.52 8.59 24.58
CA ARG A 22 16.22 7.36 25.37
C ARG A 22 15.84 6.10 24.57
N SER A 23 15.86 6.13 23.23
CA SER A 23 15.70 4.92 22.42
C SER A 23 16.84 3.92 22.62
N LYS A 24 16.66 2.65 22.23
CA LYS A 24 17.69 1.58 22.38
C LYS A 24 19.05 1.93 21.76
N VAL A 25 19.07 2.77 20.73
CA VAL A 25 20.31 3.19 20.06
C VAL A 25 20.98 4.39 20.76
N CYS A 26 20.23 5.20 21.50
CA CYS A 26 20.71 6.38 22.22
C CYS A 26 21.72 6.03 23.34
N THR A 27 22.71 6.91 23.53
CA THR A 27 23.70 6.82 24.61
C THR A 27 23.07 6.80 26.00
N LEU A 28 21.93 7.46 26.19
CA LEU A 28 21.23 7.53 27.46
C LEU A 28 20.50 6.21 27.83
N SER A 29 20.49 5.20 26.96
CA SER A 29 19.70 3.99 27.13
C SER A 29 20.47 2.82 27.75
N GLY A 30 19.93 2.25 28.83
CA GLY A 30 20.46 1.06 29.50
C GLY A 30 21.97 1.16 29.80
N ASN A 31 22.70 0.09 29.51
CA ASN A 31 24.13 -0.05 29.78
C ASN A 31 25.01 0.92 28.98
N LYS A 32 24.48 1.57 27.92
CA LYS A 32 25.25 2.56 27.16
C LYS A 32 25.54 3.81 27.98
N LEU A 33 24.64 4.16 28.89
CA LEU A 33 24.86 5.23 29.84
C LEU A 33 26.05 4.88 30.72
N ASP A 34 26.12 3.64 31.21
CA ASP A 34 27.23 3.18 32.06
C ASP A 34 28.56 3.24 31.30
N SER A 35 28.59 2.75 30.04
CA SER A 35 29.80 2.85 29.21
C SER A 35 30.20 4.29 28.91
N TYR A 36 29.24 5.20 28.75
CA TYR A 36 29.54 6.62 28.57
C TYR A 36 30.11 7.23 29.85
N ILE A 37 29.51 6.92 31.01
CA ILE A 37 29.98 7.38 32.33
C ILE A 37 31.40 6.88 32.60
N GLU A 38 31.67 5.59 32.36
CA GLU A 38 32.99 4.99 32.52
C GLU A 38 34.05 5.68 31.65
N LYS A 39 33.76 5.90 30.37
CA LYS A 39 34.65 6.58 29.43
C LYS A 39 34.94 8.03 29.79
N ASN A 40 34.06 8.67 30.56
CA ASN A 40 34.17 10.08 30.97
C ASN A 40 34.51 10.22 32.46
N ASN A 41 35.08 9.19 33.09
CA ASN A 41 35.52 9.19 34.49
C ASN A 41 34.41 9.58 35.48
N GLY A 42 33.16 9.26 35.15
CA GLY A 42 31.99 9.53 35.98
C GLY A 42 31.69 8.41 36.97
N PRO A 43 30.62 8.57 37.77
CA PRO A 43 30.31 7.66 38.88
C PRO A 43 29.69 6.34 38.39
N ILE A 44 30.51 5.32 38.16
CA ILE A 44 30.06 4.03 37.58
C ILE A 44 29.14 3.22 38.50
N ASN A 45 29.35 3.30 39.82
CA ASN A 45 28.56 2.57 40.83
C ASN A 45 27.33 3.35 41.30
N ALA A 46 27.06 4.52 40.71
CA ALA A 46 25.89 5.32 41.04
C ALA A 46 24.62 4.79 40.38
N THR A 47 23.48 5.20 40.94
CA THR A 47 22.17 4.92 40.37
C THR A 47 22.03 5.59 39.00
N ARG A 48 21.10 5.09 38.18
CA ARG A 48 20.78 5.70 36.88
C ARG A 48 20.42 7.18 37.01
N LYS A 49 19.68 7.55 38.07
CA LYS A 49 19.27 8.92 38.36
C LYS A 49 20.48 9.84 38.54
N GLU A 50 21.42 9.44 39.38
CA GLU A 50 22.64 10.20 39.65
C GLU A 50 23.55 10.30 38.42
N LYS A 51 23.63 9.24 37.61
CA LYS A 51 24.37 9.25 36.34
C LYS A 51 23.79 10.26 35.34
N LEU A 52 22.47 10.35 35.23
CA LEU A 52 21.80 11.35 34.37
C LEU A 52 22.04 12.76 34.88
N GLN A 53 21.90 12.98 36.19
CA GLN A 53 22.20 14.29 36.79
C GLN A 53 23.66 14.71 36.60
N TYR A 54 24.60 13.76 36.69
CA TYR A 54 26.02 14.01 36.47
C TYR A 54 26.32 14.56 35.07
N ILE A 55 25.60 14.07 34.04
CA ILE A 55 25.76 14.54 32.66
C ILE A 55 24.84 15.73 32.31
N GLY A 56 24.09 16.26 33.28
CA GLY A 56 23.22 17.42 33.10
C GLY A 56 21.84 17.12 32.53
N GLU A 57 21.42 15.86 32.51
CA GLU A 57 20.10 15.43 32.04
C GLU A 57 19.10 15.34 33.20
N ASP A 58 17.83 15.62 32.93
CA ASP A 58 16.74 15.37 33.89
C ASP A 58 16.41 13.86 33.96
N PRO A 59 16.51 13.22 35.13
CA PRO A 59 16.08 11.84 35.33
C PRO A 59 14.63 11.57 34.92
N GLU A 60 13.74 12.55 35.12
CA GLU A 60 12.29 12.44 34.89
C GLU A 60 11.87 12.75 33.43
N ASP A 61 12.81 13.18 32.56
CA ASP A 61 12.55 13.35 31.13
C ASP A 61 12.02 12.03 30.53
N SER A 62 10.94 12.03 29.74
CA SER A 62 10.39 10.77 29.20
C SER A 62 11.10 10.28 27.94
N GLY A 63 11.85 11.14 27.25
CA GLY A 63 12.44 10.92 25.94
C GLY A 63 11.39 10.92 24.82
N GLY A 64 11.70 10.24 23.71
CA GLY A 64 10.74 10.07 22.60
C GLY A 64 10.75 11.19 21.56
N TYR A 65 11.62 12.19 21.73
CA TYR A 65 11.86 13.26 20.77
C TYR A 65 13.28 13.17 20.17
N PHE A 66 13.57 14.03 19.21
CA PHE A 66 14.85 14.16 18.52
C PHE A 66 15.39 15.57 18.73
N ILE A 67 16.71 15.70 18.87
CA ILE A 67 17.37 17.01 18.86
C ILE A 67 17.91 17.24 17.45
N ILE A 68 17.29 18.18 16.71
CA ILE A 68 17.67 18.52 15.33
C ILE A 68 18.12 19.98 15.32
N SER A 69 19.39 20.22 14.99
CA SER A 69 19.99 21.57 14.94
C SER A 69 19.82 22.37 16.24
N GLY A 70 19.90 21.70 17.39
CA GLY A 70 19.75 22.34 18.71
C GLY A 70 18.31 22.58 19.16
N SER A 71 17.30 22.13 18.39
CA SER A 71 15.89 22.20 18.79
C SER A 71 15.30 20.81 18.96
N GLU A 72 14.46 20.64 19.97
CA GLU A 72 13.70 19.41 20.21
C GLU A 72 12.54 19.30 19.22
N ARG A 73 12.39 18.14 18.61
CA ARG A 73 11.34 17.82 17.63
C ARG A 73 10.77 16.45 17.91
N VAL A 74 9.45 16.35 17.89
CA VAL A 74 8.72 15.10 18.10
C VAL A 74 7.95 14.73 16.85
N ILE A 75 7.89 13.43 16.54
CA ILE A 75 7.00 12.91 15.50
C ILE A 75 5.65 12.64 16.15
N VAL A 76 4.61 13.34 15.68
CA VAL A 76 3.25 13.13 16.15
C VAL A 76 2.66 11.93 15.41
N SER A 77 2.08 10.99 16.14
CA SER A 77 1.36 9.86 15.56
C SER A 77 0.16 10.36 14.76
N LEU A 78 0.03 9.88 13.53
CA LEU A 78 -1.14 10.11 12.68
C LEU A 78 -2.05 8.90 12.75
N GLU A 79 -3.35 9.16 12.81
CA GLU A 79 -4.38 8.15 12.57
C GLU A 79 -4.56 8.00 11.06
N ASP A 80 -4.60 6.76 10.58
CA ASP A 80 -4.83 6.43 9.18
C ASP A 80 -5.75 5.21 9.09
N LEU A 81 -6.47 5.09 7.98
CA LEU A 81 -7.28 3.91 7.68
C LEU A 81 -6.37 2.70 7.54
N ALA A 82 -6.81 1.57 8.10
CA ALA A 82 -6.08 0.32 8.02
C ALA A 82 -5.83 -0.06 6.55
N PRO A 83 -4.56 -0.12 6.10
CA PRO A 83 -4.25 -0.52 4.74
C PRO A 83 -4.59 -1.99 4.54
N ASN A 84 -4.75 -2.39 3.27
CA ASN A 84 -5.05 -3.77 2.87
C ASN A 84 -6.33 -4.34 3.50
N LYS A 85 -7.31 -3.47 3.83
CA LYS A 85 -8.66 -3.86 4.25
C LYS A 85 -9.69 -3.40 3.24
N ILE A 86 -10.69 -4.23 3.02
CA ILE A 86 -11.87 -3.90 2.22
C ILE A 86 -12.82 -3.12 3.11
N LEU A 87 -13.19 -1.92 2.68
CA LEU A 87 -14.17 -1.05 3.31
C LEU A 87 -15.39 -1.00 2.41
N VAL A 88 -16.57 -1.31 2.93
CA VAL A 88 -17.83 -1.26 2.19
C VAL A 88 -18.66 -0.11 2.73
N GLU A 89 -19.16 0.73 1.83
CA GLU A 89 -19.96 1.91 2.15
C GLU A 89 -21.06 2.14 1.12
N PHE A 90 -22.00 3.03 1.46
CA PHE A 90 -22.95 3.58 0.51
C PHE A 90 -22.51 4.99 0.15
N ASP A 91 -22.38 5.27 -1.14
CA ASP A 91 -22.10 6.60 -1.67
C ASP A 91 -23.39 7.24 -2.18
N GLU A 92 -23.54 8.55 -2.05
CA GLU A 92 -24.71 9.29 -2.54
C GLU A 92 -24.36 9.97 -3.87
N LYS A 93 -24.91 9.48 -4.98
CA LYS A 93 -24.72 10.06 -6.31
C LYS A 93 -26.07 10.38 -6.95
N TYR A 94 -26.29 11.65 -7.27
CA TYR A 94 -27.48 12.13 -7.99
C TYR A 94 -28.78 11.56 -7.38
N ASP A 95 -28.94 11.71 -6.06
CA ASP A 95 -30.09 11.24 -5.27
C ASP A 95 -30.26 9.70 -5.17
N ASN A 96 -29.29 8.93 -5.67
CA ASN A 96 -29.26 7.48 -5.55
C ASN A 96 -28.15 7.02 -4.59
N ARG A 97 -28.47 6.00 -3.78
CA ARG A 97 -27.49 5.30 -2.95
C ARG A 97 -26.82 4.21 -3.78
N VAL A 98 -25.50 4.29 -3.89
CA VAL A 98 -24.68 3.35 -4.66
C VAL A 98 -23.82 2.54 -3.71
N GLU A 99 -23.76 1.23 -3.90
CA GLU A 99 -22.91 0.35 -3.11
C GLU A 99 -21.46 0.44 -3.63
N VAL A 100 -20.53 0.81 -2.75
CA VAL A 100 -19.11 0.97 -3.09
C VAL A 100 -18.25 0.18 -2.11
N ALA A 101 -17.28 -0.56 -2.64
CA ALA A 101 -16.21 -1.18 -1.87
C ALA A 101 -14.87 -0.53 -2.23
N LYS A 102 -14.06 -0.18 -1.23
CA LYS A 102 -12.75 0.46 -1.40
C LYS A 102 -11.67 -0.35 -0.70
N VAL A 103 -10.50 -0.45 -1.33
CA VAL A 103 -9.30 -1.01 -0.71
C VAL A 103 -8.12 -0.09 -0.97
N PHE A 104 -7.45 0.31 0.12
CA PHE A 104 -6.17 1.00 0.06
C PHE A 104 -5.05 -0.04 0.15
N SER A 105 -4.57 -0.49 -1.00
CA SER A 105 -3.46 -1.44 -1.08
C SER A 105 -2.14 -0.73 -0.83
N GLN A 106 -1.32 -1.25 0.09
CA GLN A 106 -0.02 -0.68 0.42
C GLN A 106 1.08 -1.74 0.41
N THR A 107 2.14 -1.49 -0.35
CA THR A 107 3.35 -2.32 -0.41
C THR A 107 4.58 -1.45 -0.65
N GLY A 108 5.70 -1.71 0.04
CA GLY A 108 6.97 -1.03 -0.21
C GLY A 108 6.94 0.51 -0.17
N GLY A 109 6.02 1.11 0.59
CA GLY A 109 5.81 2.57 0.63
C GLY A 109 4.92 3.13 -0.48
N TYR A 110 4.52 2.31 -1.46
CA TYR A 110 3.51 2.67 -2.46
C TYR A 110 2.11 2.38 -1.92
N ARG A 111 1.18 3.32 -2.11
CA ARG A 111 -0.24 3.21 -1.72
C ARG A 111 -1.12 3.50 -2.93
N ALA A 112 -2.06 2.62 -3.22
CA ALA A 112 -3.02 2.76 -4.31
C ALA A 112 -4.44 2.48 -3.81
N LEU A 113 -5.41 3.26 -4.29
CA LEU A 113 -6.83 3.05 -4.05
C LEU A 113 -7.40 2.25 -5.21
N THR A 114 -7.99 1.09 -4.92
CA THR A 114 -8.89 0.40 -5.84
C THR A 114 -10.31 0.51 -5.30
N SER A 115 -11.26 0.92 -6.13
CA SER A 115 -12.67 0.98 -5.74
C SER A 115 -13.54 0.17 -6.69
N ILE A 116 -14.56 -0.47 -6.14
CA ILE A 116 -15.55 -1.26 -6.87
C ILE A 116 -16.91 -0.61 -6.60
N GLU A 117 -17.66 -0.37 -7.65
CA GLU A 117 -18.97 0.28 -7.60
C GLU A 117 -20.00 -0.59 -8.31
N LYS A 118 -21.10 -0.89 -7.63
CA LYS A 118 -22.26 -1.57 -8.22
C LYS A 118 -23.30 -0.53 -8.62
N SER A 119 -23.57 -0.42 -9.92
CA SER A 119 -24.64 0.47 -10.43
C SER A 119 -26.02 -0.01 -9.98
N SER A 120 -27.04 0.86 -10.14
CA SER A 120 -28.44 0.50 -9.91
C SER A 120 -28.94 -0.64 -10.81
N GLU A 121 -28.30 -0.84 -11.97
CA GLU A 121 -28.58 -1.93 -12.91
C GLU A 121 -27.84 -3.23 -12.56
N GLY A 122 -27.04 -3.22 -11.48
CA GLY A 122 -26.25 -4.37 -11.04
C GLY A 122 -24.90 -4.52 -11.74
N ILE A 123 -24.51 -3.58 -12.61
CA ILE A 123 -23.22 -3.64 -13.30
C ILE A 123 -22.12 -3.21 -12.34
N ILE A 124 -21.09 -4.05 -12.22
CA ILE A 124 -19.98 -3.87 -11.30
C ILE A 124 -18.77 -3.34 -12.05
N ASN A 125 -18.35 -2.15 -11.67
CA ASN A 125 -17.25 -1.42 -12.27
C ASN A 125 -16.11 -1.22 -11.27
N VAL A 126 -14.87 -1.37 -11.74
CA VAL A 126 -13.65 -1.25 -10.94
C VAL A 126 -12.88 -0.01 -11.39
N SER A 127 -12.49 0.83 -10.45
CA SER A 127 -11.57 1.95 -10.65
C SER A 127 -10.20 1.60 -10.10
N ILE A 128 -9.18 1.72 -10.95
CA ILE A 128 -7.77 1.54 -10.59
C ILE A 128 -6.98 2.78 -11.01
N PRO A 129 -5.99 3.26 -10.24
CA PRO A 129 -5.35 4.56 -10.48
C PRO A 129 -4.64 4.66 -11.84
N SER A 130 -4.23 3.53 -12.41
CA SER A 130 -3.50 3.44 -13.66
C SER A 130 -4.39 3.44 -14.92
N VAL A 131 -5.73 3.37 -14.78
CA VAL A 131 -6.67 3.38 -15.91
C VAL A 131 -7.54 4.61 -15.84
N ALA A 132 -7.69 5.31 -16.97
CA ALA A 132 -8.67 6.38 -17.09
C ALA A 132 -10.10 5.80 -17.07
N GLY A 133 -10.90 6.23 -16.11
CA GLY A 133 -12.27 5.77 -15.92
C GLY A 133 -12.34 4.40 -15.24
N THR A 134 -13.45 3.70 -15.44
CA THR A 134 -13.72 2.40 -14.80
C THR A 134 -13.63 1.25 -15.79
N VAL A 135 -13.28 0.07 -15.28
CA VAL A 135 -13.21 -1.20 -16.01
C VAL A 135 -14.28 -2.14 -15.47
N PRO A 136 -15.10 -2.79 -16.31
CA PRO A 136 -16.04 -3.82 -15.86
C PRO A 136 -15.33 -4.96 -15.12
N LEU A 137 -15.90 -5.42 -14.00
CA LEU A 137 -15.27 -6.44 -13.14
C LEU A 137 -14.91 -7.72 -13.92
N VAL A 138 -15.82 -8.22 -14.75
CA VAL A 138 -15.62 -9.44 -15.54
C VAL A 138 -14.43 -9.31 -16.50
N ILE A 139 -14.27 -8.15 -17.15
CA ILE A 139 -13.13 -7.91 -18.04
C ILE A 139 -11.83 -7.93 -17.24
N LEU A 140 -11.79 -7.31 -16.06
CA LEU A 140 -10.62 -7.34 -15.20
C LEU A 140 -10.27 -8.76 -14.74
N MET A 141 -11.27 -9.56 -14.34
CA MET A 141 -11.06 -10.96 -13.92
C MET A 141 -10.54 -11.84 -15.07
N LYS A 142 -11.06 -11.67 -16.28
CA LYS A 142 -10.54 -12.34 -17.48
C LYS A 142 -9.08 -11.93 -17.75
N ALA A 143 -8.74 -10.65 -17.66
CA ALA A 143 -7.35 -10.19 -17.82
C ALA A 143 -6.40 -10.73 -16.75
N LEU A 144 -6.90 -11.02 -15.53
CA LEU A 144 -6.15 -11.66 -14.44
C LEU A 144 -5.99 -13.19 -14.62
N GLY A 145 -6.60 -13.77 -15.66
CA GLY A 145 -6.41 -15.18 -16.04
C GLY A 145 -7.61 -16.10 -15.79
N MET A 146 -8.77 -15.57 -15.37
CA MET A 146 -10.00 -16.36 -15.23
C MET A 146 -10.74 -16.43 -16.56
N GLU A 147 -10.49 -17.46 -17.36
CA GLU A 147 -11.07 -17.58 -18.71
C GLU A 147 -12.53 -18.00 -18.69
N LYS A 148 -12.87 -18.99 -17.85
CA LYS A 148 -14.19 -19.60 -17.85
C LYS A 148 -15.15 -18.79 -17.00
N ASP A 149 -16.33 -18.54 -17.53
CA ASP A 149 -17.39 -17.84 -16.81
C ASP A 149 -17.81 -18.56 -15.52
N ASN A 150 -17.77 -19.90 -15.48
CA ASN A 150 -18.03 -20.66 -14.26
C ASN A 150 -16.99 -20.36 -13.17
N GLU A 151 -15.71 -20.20 -13.54
CA GLU A 151 -14.64 -19.86 -12.58
C GLU A 151 -14.84 -18.44 -12.04
N ILE A 152 -15.27 -17.50 -12.89
CA ILE A 152 -15.63 -16.13 -12.48
C ILE A 152 -16.85 -16.15 -11.56
N HIS A 153 -17.89 -16.90 -11.91
CA HIS A 153 -19.10 -17.04 -11.11
C HIS A 153 -18.78 -17.58 -9.73
N GLU A 154 -18.11 -18.74 -9.65
CA GLU A 154 -17.75 -19.38 -8.38
C GLU A 154 -16.85 -18.49 -7.50
N SER A 155 -16.02 -17.64 -8.12
CA SER A 155 -15.14 -16.71 -7.40
C SER A 155 -15.88 -15.54 -6.73
N ILE A 156 -17.05 -15.15 -7.26
CA ILE A 156 -17.85 -14.03 -6.75
C ILE A 156 -19.04 -14.54 -5.93
N PHE A 157 -19.61 -15.68 -6.32
CA PHE A 157 -20.84 -16.23 -5.79
C PHE A 157 -20.73 -16.54 -4.30
N SER A 158 -21.62 -15.94 -3.52
CA SER A 158 -21.73 -16.18 -2.07
C SER A 158 -23.13 -16.62 -1.65
N ILE A 159 -24.16 -16.05 -2.29
CA ILE A 159 -25.58 -16.32 -2.03
C ILE A 159 -26.35 -16.36 -3.36
N ILE A 160 -27.49 -17.06 -3.37
CA ILE A 160 -28.28 -17.29 -4.59
C ILE A 160 -28.78 -16.00 -5.23
N GLU A 161 -29.03 -14.96 -4.42
CA GLU A 161 -29.52 -13.66 -4.88
C GLU A 161 -28.51 -12.90 -5.75
N MET A 162 -27.24 -13.31 -5.77
CA MET A 162 -26.21 -12.71 -6.62
C MET A 162 -26.26 -13.22 -8.06
N ASP A 163 -26.89 -14.36 -8.33
CA ASP A 163 -26.92 -14.96 -9.67
C ASP A 163 -27.36 -13.98 -10.76
N PRO A 164 -28.49 -13.26 -10.63
CA PRO A 164 -28.91 -12.31 -11.67
C PRO A 164 -27.88 -11.22 -11.94
N ILE A 165 -27.19 -10.77 -10.90
CA ILE A 165 -26.16 -9.73 -10.99
C ILE A 165 -24.93 -10.28 -11.71
N ILE A 166 -24.46 -11.46 -11.33
CA ILE A 166 -23.29 -12.10 -11.93
C ILE A 166 -23.56 -12.39 -13.42
N TYR A 167 -24.70 -13.00 -13.74
CA TYR A 167 -25.06 -13.31 -15.13
C TYR A 167 -25.20 -12.04 -15.98
N ALA A 168 -25.81 -10.97 -15.47
CA ALA A 168 -25.89 -9.69 -16.18
C ALA A 168 -24.49 -9.14 -16.53
N ASN A 169 -23.54 -9.19 -15.59
CA ASN A 169 -22.16 -8.72 -15.84
C ASN A 169 -21.42 -9.61 -16.86
N LEU A 170 -21.63 -10.93 -16.82
CA LEU A 170 -21.07 -11.87 -17.79
C LEU A 170 -21.63 -11.62 -19.20
N GLU A 171 -22.95 -11.44 -19.31
CA GLU A 171 -23.62 -11.13 -20.58
C GLU A 171 -23.17 -9.79 -21.17
N ASP A 172 -23.07 -8.75 -20.33
CA ASP A 172 -22.60 -7.43 -20.74
C ASP A 172 -21.19 -7.48 -21.31
N SER A 173 -20.30 -8.24 -20.68
CA SER A 173 -18.92 -8.41 -21.17
C SER A 173 -18.88 -8.99 -22.59
N ARG A 174 -19.83 -9.86 -22.93
CA ARG A 174 -19.92 -10.55 -24.24
C ARG A 174 -20.72 -9.75 -25.26
N ASN A 175 -21.40 -8.68 -24.85
CA ASN A 175 -22.33 -7.96 -25.71
C ASN A 175 -21.57 -7.12 -26.77
N PRO A 176 -21.69 -7.45 -28.07
CA PRO A 176 -21.00 -6.71 -29.13
C PRO A 176 -21.43 -5.24 -29.26
N LYS A 177 -22.62 -4.90 -28.78
CA LYS A 177 -23.12 -3.51 -28.79
C LYS A 177 -22.44 -2.66 -27.73
N ILE A 178 -22.06 -3.26 -26.60
CA ILE A 178 -21.37 -2.59 -25.50
C ILE A 178 -19.86 -2.59 -25.78
N PHE A 179 -19.32 -3.73 -26.19
CA PHE A 179 -17.90 -3.92 -26.50
C PHE A 179 -17.70 -4.41 -27.94
N PRO A 180 -17.75 -3.52 -28.95
CA PRO A 180 -17.58 -3.91 -30.33
C PRO A 180 -16.14 -4.38 -30.65
N PRO A 181 -15.96 -5.30 -31.64
CA PRO A 181 -17.00 -5.84 -32.53
C PRO A 181 -17.66 -7.14 -32.05
N ASN A 182 -17.07 -7.86 -31.09
CA ASN A 182 -17.47 -9.25 -30.74
C ASN A 182 -17.74 -9.45 -29.24
N GLY A 183 -17.66 -8.41 -28.42
CA GLY A 183 -17.57 -8.56 -26.97
C GLY A 183 -16.14 -8.83 -26.49
N VAL A 184 -15.99 -9.03 -25.19
CA VAL A 184 -14.78 -9.48 -24.51
C VAL A 184 -15.05 -10.89 -23.95
N ILE A 185 -14.54 -11.90 -24.65
CA ILE A 185 -14.83 -13.31 -24.32
C ILE A 185 -13.62 -13.97 -23.66
N THR A 186 -12.44 -13.74 -24.21
CA THR A 186 -11.18 -14.39 -23.80
C THR A 186 -10.30 -13.46 -22.96
N SER A 187 -9.31 -14.03 -22.27
CA SER A 187 -8.27 -13.26 -21.57
C SER A 187 -7.50 -12.35 -22.52
N ALA A 188 -7.24 -12.81 -23.75
CA ALA A 188 -6.57 -12.03 -24.78
C ALA A 188 -7.40 -10.79 -25.18
N ASP A 189 -8.73 -10.95 -25.32
CA ASP A 189 -9.64 -9.83 -25.60
C ASP A 189 -9.65 -8.82 -24.46
N ALA A 190 -9.62 -9.31 -23.21
CA ALA A 190 -9.63 -8.49 -22.01
C ALA A 190 -8.33 -7.67 -21.86
N ILE A 191 -7.18 -8.30 -22.12
CA ILE A 191 -5.88 -7.60 -22.15
C ILE A 191 -5.88 -6.56 -23.27
N ALA A 192 -6.34 -6.90 -24.47
CA ALA A 192 -6.41 -5.96 -25.59
C ALA A 192 -7.36 -4.78 -25.30
N TYR A 193 -8.45 -5.01 -24.57
CA TYR A 193 -9.35 -3.95 -24.08
C TYR A 193 -8.61 -3.01 -23.12
N LEU A 194 -7.89 -3.57 -22.16
CA LEU A 194 -7.12 -2.83 -21.17
C LEU A 194 -5.99 -2.03 -21.83
N GLU A 195 -5.20 -2.62 -22.71
CA GLU A 195 -4.11 -1.95 -23.43
C GLU A 195 -4.56 -0.67 -24.14
N LYS A 196 -5.74 -0.70 -24.76
CA LYS A 196 -6.32 0.49 -25.41
C LYS A 196 -6.58 1.63 -24.43
N ARG A 197 -6.89 1.31 -23.17
CA ARG A 197 -7.20 2.27 -22.11
C ARG A 197 -5.98 2.71 -21.30
N PHE A 198 -5.01 1.82 -21.09
CA PHE A 198 -3.75 2.14 -20.41
C PHE A 198 -2.83 3.02 -21.27
N ALA A 199 -2.84 2.83 -22.58
CA ALA A 199 -1.86 3.40 -23.49
C ALA A 199 -2.49 4.21 -24.63
N ALA A 200 -3.55 4.98 -24.34
CA ALA A 200 -4.19 5.84 -25.33
C ALA A 200 -3.14 6.77 -25.98
N GLY A 201 -2.78 6.51 -27.25
CA GLY A 201 -1.80 7.29 -28.01
C GLY A 201 -0.41 6.65 -28.22
N GLN A 202 -0.08 5.50 -27.61
CA GLN A 202 1.20 4.80 -27.83
C GLN A 202 1.07 3.61 -28.80
N ALA A 203 2.08 3.40 -29.65
CA ALA A 203 2.14 2.30 -30.62
C ALA A 203 2.19 0.92 -29.93
N LYS A 204 1.61 -0.10 -30.58
CA LYS A 204 1.45 -1.46 -30.04
C LYS A 204 2.77 -2.08 -29.54
N GLU A 205 3.88 -1.83 -30.26
CA GLU A 205 5.22 -2.32 -29.91
C GLU A 205 5.79 -1.76 -28.60
N PHE A 206 5.30 -0.62 -28.11
CA PHE A 206 5.67 -0.05 -26.81
C PHE A 206 4.79 -0.56 -25.66
N ARG A 207 3.73 -1.32 -25.96
CA ARG A 207 2.79 -1.87 -24.97
C ARG A 207 3.14 -3.31 -24.55
N GLU A 208 3.88 -4.02 -25.39
CA GLU A 208 4.25 -5.43 -25.19
C GLU A 208 5.64 -5.61 -24.50
N LYS A 209 6.35 -4.52 -24.17
CA LYS A 209 7.63 -4.51 -23.43
C LYS A 209 7.45 -4.02 -22.01
#